data_AF-A0A7W0TEN2-F1
#
_entry.id   AF-A0A7W0TEN2-F1
#
_cell.length_a   1.000
_cell.length_b   1.000
_cell.length_c   1.000
_cell.angle_alpha   90.00
_cell.angle_beta   90.00
_cell.angle_gamma   90.00
#
_symmetry.space_group_name_H-M   'P 1'
#
loop_
_entity.id
_entity.type
_entity.pdbx_description
1 polymer ?
#
loop_
_entity_poly.entity_id
_entity_poly.type
_entity_poly.pdbx_seq_one_letter_code
_entity_poly.pdbx_strand_id
1 'polypeptide(L)'
;MKHAKDDSSEERLQPHARRAQAAREGPRPDAHRVHRRDPRARGRASHEGGGLRADQETAAHHARRTRRRDHPRGASRSRVGRLSDLVVDASAICDALTGAPRSPAHARLVEGHDSLHVPEFCDLEVASFVRGLLRRGATPAGLAGGLLDSYFRLPLERHPHGPLLGRIVSLWANFTAYDAVYVALAEDLGAALVTLDARLARATRAHTSLEVIGP
;
A
#
# COMPACT_ATOMS: atom_id res chain seq x y z
N MET A 1 -51.95 12.21 -72.36
CA MET A 1 -50.96 12.15 -73.46
C MET A 1 -49.85 13.15 -73.11
N LYS A 2 -48.59 12.84 -72.84
CA LYS A 2 -47.67 11.67 -72.95
C LYS A 2 -46.79 11.71 -71.67
N HIS A 3 -46.60 10.64 -70.89
CA HIS A 3 -45.49 9.64 -70.99
C HIS A 3 -44.12 10.27 -71.32
N ALA A 4 -42.99 9.98 -70.66
CA ALA A 4 -42.64 9.10 -69.54
C ALA A 4 -41.14 9.36 -69.22
N LYS A 5 -40.70 9.24 -67.96
CA LYS A 5 -39.76 8.18 -67.53
C LYS A 5 -39.44 8.30 -66.03
N ASP A 6 -39.88 7.27 -65.31
CA ASP A 6 -39.15 6.65 -64.21
C ASP A 6 -37.67 6.49 -64.54
N ASP A 7 -36.78 6.74 -63.58
CA ASP A 7 -36.19 5.57 -62.91
C ASP A 7 -35.83 5.88 -61.46
N SER A 8 -36.14 4.89 -60.64
CA SER A 8 -35.87 4.74 -59.22
C SER A 8 -34.35 4.71 -59.00
N SER A 9 -33.80 5.11 -57.87
CA SER A 9 -33.90 4.33 -56.65
C SER A 9 -33.29 5.08 -55.47
N GLU A 10 -33.94 4.90 -54.33
CA GLU A 10 -33.52 5.13 -52.95
C GLU A 10 -32.05 4.68 -52.73
N GLU A 11 -31.27 5.19 -51.78
CA GLU A 11 -31.52 5.07 -50.35
C GLU A 11 -30.46 5.85 -49.53
N ARG A 12 -30.93 6.54 -48.47
CA ARG A 12 -30.40 6.65 -47.09
C ARG A 12 -28.87 6.38 -46.91
N LEU A 13 -28.05 7.23 -46.28
CA LEU A 13 -28.09 7.75 -44.92
C LEU A 13 -26.94 8.79 -44.77
N GLN A 14 -27.18 9.86 -44.01
CA GLN A 14 -26.12 10.65 -43.37
C GLN A 14 -25.84 10.11 -41.94
N PRO A 15 -24.95 10.69 -41.10
CA PRO A 15 -23.54 11.07 -41.27
C PRO A 15 -22.66 10.60 -40.09
N HIS A 16 -21.37 10.97 -40.11
CA HIS A 16 -20.46 11.23 -38.96
C HIS A 16 -19.16 10.41 -38.84
N ALA A 17 -18.07 11.14 -39.10
CA ALA A 17 -16.86 11.27 -38.31
C ALA A 17 -16.16 9.99 -37.81
N ARG A 18 -15.15 9.55 -38.57
CA ARG A 18 -14.03 8.77 -38.04
C ARG A 18 -12.68 9.15 -38.65
N ARG A 19 -11.72 9.34 -37.72
CA ARG A 19 -10.30 8.98 -37.80
C ARG A 19 -9.38 9.84 -38.68
N ALA A 20 -8.77 10.82 -38.02
CA ALA A 20 -7.37 11.14 -38.25
C ALA A 20 -6.50 10.06 -37.57
N GLN A 21 -5.54 9.52 -38.32
CA GLN A 21 -4.58 8.52 -37.89
C GLN A 21 -3.22 8.92 -38.47
N ALA A 22 -2.31 9.44 -37.64
CA ALA A 22 -0.86 9.38 -37.82
C ALA A 22 -0.14 10.08 -36.65
N ALA A 23 0.52 9.30 -35.78
CA ALA A 23 1.89 9.54 -35.27
C ALA A 23 2.24 8.49 -34.18
N ARG A 24 2.88 7.41 -34.64
CA ARG A 24 3.85 6.59 -33.89
C ARG A 24 5.12 7.44 -33.71
N GLU A 25 6.05 7.30 -32.76
CA GLU A 25 6.37 6.39 -31.66
C GLU A 25 7.46 7.14 -30.84
N GLY A 26 7.43 7.07 -29.51
CA GLY A 26 8.46 7.66 -28.63
C GLY A 26 8.39 7.03 -27.23
N PRO A 27 9.52 6.93 -26.50
CA PRO A 27 9.70 5.89 -25.48
C PRO A 27 8.85 6.12 -24.22
N ARG A 28 8.37 5.00 -23.67
CA ARG A 28 7.53 4.90 -22.45
C ARG A 28 8.25 5.46 -21.22
N PRO A 29 7.61 6.26 -20.36
CA PRO A 29 8.08 6.46 -19.00
C PRO A 29 7.37 5.51 -18.03
N ASP A 30 8.18 4.74 -17.31
CA ASP A 30 7.82 3.84 -16.23
C ASP A 30 7.19 4.63 -15.06
N ALA A 31 5.97 4.26 -14.68
CA ALA A 31 5.15 5.02 -13.73
C ALA A 31 5.43 4.62 -12.26
N HIS A 32 6.70 4.66 -11.85
CA HIS A 32 7.09 4.61 -10.44
C HIS A 32 8.19 5.66 -10.18
N ARG A 33 7.80 6.93 -10.10
CA ARG A 33 8.72 7.99 -9.64
C ARG A 33 7.97 9.09 -8.90
N VAL A 34 7.66 8.84 -7.63
CA VAL A 34 7.36 9.92 -6.68
C VAL A 34 8.72 10.49 -6.25
N HIS A 35 9.02 11.68 -6.74
CA HIS A 35 10.07 12.64 -6.36
C HIS A 35 11.35 12.11 -5.68
N ARG A 36 12.39 11.87 -6.49
CA ARG A 36 13.80 12.02 -6.05
C ARG A 36 14.18 13.50 -6.09
N ARG A 37 14.63 14.07 -4.97
CA ARG A 37 15.52 15.25 -4.99
C ARG A 37 16.92 14.79 -5.42
N ASP A 38 17.53 15.52 -6.36
CA ASP A 38 18.85 15.24 -6.94
C ASP A 38 19.98 15.82 -6.06
N PRO A 39 20.99 15.05 -5.64
CA PRO A 39 22.12 15.54 -4.86
C PRO A 39 23.36 15.74 -5.75
N ARG A 40 23.35 16.69 -6.69
CA ARG A 40 24.58 17.19 -7.33
C ARG A 40 24.51 18.68 -7.66
N ALA A 41 24.55 19.51 -6.63
CA ALA A 41 25.13 20.86 -6.72
C ALA A 41 26.40 20.87 -5.86
N ARG A 42 27.55 20.54 -6.48
CA ARG A 42 28.87 20.84 -5.89
C ARG A 42 29.23 22.27 -6.27
N GLY A 43 28.98 23.20 -5.36
CA GLY A 43 29.56 24.54 -5.34
C GLY A 43 30.19 24.77 -3.98
N ARG A 44 31.49 25.06 -3.96
CA ARG A 44 32.29 25.32 -2.76
C ARG A 44 31.73 26.52 -1.98
N ALA A 45 31.63 26.40 -0.66
CA ALA A 45 31.83 27.52 0.27
C ALA A 45 32.18 26.97 1.66
N SER A 46 33.32 27.41 2.16
CA SER A 46 33.79 27.26 3.53
C SER A 46 32.95 28.11 4.48
N HIS A 47 32.65 27.62 5.69
CA HIS A 47 32.82 28.33 6.97
C HIS A 47 32.16 27.54 8.12
N GLU A 48 33.03 27.08 9.02
CA GLU A 48 32.96 27.22 10.48
C GLU A 48 31.63 27.07 11.25
N GLY A 49 31.66 26.16 12.23
CA GLY A 49 31.25 26.48 13.60
C GLY A 49 29.93 25.87 14.08
N GLY A 50 30.00 25.14 15.20
CA GLY A 50 28.87 24.93 16.12
C GLY A 50 28.41 23.48 16.26
N GLY A 51 28.94 22.79 17.28
CA GLY A 51 28.54 21.45 17.62
C GLY A 51 27.14 21.36 18.23
N LEU A 52 26.53 20.18 18.10
CA LEU A 52 25.40 19.74 18.93
C LEU A 52 25.67 18.29 19.36
N ARG A 53 26.35 18.18 20.50
CA ARG A 53 26.21 17.08 21.45
C ARG A 53 25.16 17.51 22.47
N ALA A 54 24.04 16.80 22.53
CA ALA A 54 22.94 16.86 23.53
C ALA A 54 21.67 16.37 22.80
N ASP A 55 20.83 15.41 23.21
CA ASP A 55 20.67 14.64 24.44
C ASP A 55 19.97 13.32 24.08
N GLN A 56 20.69 12.20 24.18
CA GLN A 56 20.12 10.85 24.06
C GLN A 56 19.57 10.40 25.42
N GLU A 57 18.63 11.13 26.02
CA GLU A 57 18.13 10.72 27.35
C GLU A 57 16.66 11.04 27.68
N THR A 58 15.89 11.64 26.76
CA THR A 58 14.51 12.06 27.06
C THR A 58 13.40 11.22 26.43
N ALA A 59 13.72 10.23 25.57
CA ALA A 59 12.72 9.33 24.98
C ALA A 59 12.42 8.08 25.83
N ALA A 60 13.22 7.78 26.86
CA ALA A 60 13.13 6.54 27.64
C ALA A 60 12.17 6.60 28.85
N HIS A 61 11.53 7.75 29.13
CA HIS A 61 10.77 7.95 30.37
C HIS A 61 9.24 7.93 30.20
N HIS A 62 8.69 8.06 28.98
CA HIS A 62 7.24 8.06 28.75
C HIS A 62 6.61 6.70 28.44
N ALA A 63 7.42 5.64 28.30
CA ALA A 63 6.95 4.27 28.07
C ALA A 63 6.63 3.48 29.35
N ARG A 64 6.68 4.11 30.54
CA ARG A 64 6.53 3.41 31.84
C ARG A 64 5.30 3.85 32.61
N ARG A 65 4.11 3.84 32.00
CA ARG A 65 2.86 4.00 32.79
C ARG A 65 1.56 3.60 32.11
N THR A 66 1.56 2.52 31.34
CA THR A 66 0.32 1.77 31.08
C THR A 66 0.53 0.32 31.51
N ARG A 67 -0.48 -0.17 32.22
CA ARG A 67 -0.38 -1.30 33.13
C ARG A 67 -0.32 -2.62 32.34
N ARG A 68 0.55 -3.50 32.86
CA ARG A 68 0.46 -4.97 32.80
C ARG A 68 -0.89 -5.49 32.32
N ARG A 69 -0.92 -6.05 31.12
CA ARG A 69 -1.73 -7.24 30.84
C ARG A 69 -0.75 -8.40 30.73
N ASP A 70 -0.77 -9.26 31.73
CA ASP A 70 -0.01 -10.49 31.79
C ASP A 70 -0.36 -11.36 30.56
N HIS A 71 0.50 -11.36 29.54
CA HIS A 71 0.49 -12.37 28.49
C HIS A 71 1.44 -13.49 28.93
N PRO A 72 0.94 -14.72 29.16
CA PRO A 72 1.79 -15.79 29.63
C PRO A 72 2.77 -16.18 28.51
N ARG A 73 4.06 -15.99 28.79
CA ARG A 73 5.16 -16.58 28.03
C ARG A 73 5.27 -18.06 28.38
N GLY A 74 5.09 -18.95 27.41
CA GLY A 74 5.42 -20.36 27.59
C GLY A 74 4.75 -21.31 26.60
N ALA A 75 5.54 -21.77 25.63
CA ALA A 75 5.56 -23.11 25.02
C ALA A 75 4.25 -23.82 24.60
N SER A 76 4.26 -24.24 23.33
CA SER A 76 3.59 -25.43 22.80
C SER A 76 2.06 -25.49 22.91
N ARG A 77 1.37 -24.83 21.97
CA ARG A 77 -0.03 -25.19 21.65
C ARG A 77 -0.09 -25.92 20.31
N SER A 78 -0.18 -27.24 20.46
CA SER A 78 -0.88 -28.24 19.65
C SER A 78 -1.49 -27.76 18.33
N ARG A 79 -1.22 -28.55 17.29
CA ARG A 79 -1.57 -28.44 15.87
C ARG A 79 -3.08 -28.65 15.60
N VAL A 80 -3.95 -27.92 16.29
CA VAL A 80 -5.40 -27.83 16.02
C VAL A 80 -5.69 -26.39 15.62
N GLY A 81 -5.95 -26.18 14.32
CA GLY A 81 -6.30 -24.92 13.63
C GLY A 81 -5.92 -23.62 14.34
N ARG A 82 -4.67 -23.19 14.28
CA ARG A 82 -4.24 -21.92 14.89
C ARG A 82 -4.63 -20.75 13.99
N LEU A 83 -5.54 -19.91 14.46
CA LEU A 83 -5.65 -18.53 13.99
C LEU A 83 -4.25 -17.91 14.14
N SER A 84 -3.71 -17.35 13.07
CA SER A 84 -2.43 -16.65 13.10
C SER A 84 -2.70 -15.16 13.05
N ASP A 85 -1.98 -14.36 13.83
CA ASP A 85 -2.08 -12.91 13.76
C ASP A 85 -1.22 -12.42 12.60
N LEU A 86 -1.81 -11.61 11.72
CA LEU A 86 -1.18 -11.09 10.52
C LEU A 86 -1.24 -9.56 10.54
N VAL A 87 -0.09 -8.93 10.34
CA VAL A 87 -0.05 -7.50 10.00
C VAL A 87 -0.06 -7.38 8.49
N VAL A 88 -1.07 -6.70 7.95
CA VAL A 88 -1.26 -6.60 6.50
C VAL A 88 -0.93 -5.20 6.03
N ASP A 89 0.01 -5.10 5.10
CA ASP A 89 0.35 -3.86 4.42
C ASP A 89 -0.74 -3.45 3.41
N ALA A 90 -0.90 -2.14 3.21
CA ALA A 90 -1.83 -1.55 2.25
C ALA A 90 -1.63 -2.11 0.83
N SER A 91 -0.40 -2.44 0.43
CA SER A 91 -0.14 -3.05 -0.89
C SER A 91 -0.87 -4.38 -1.09
N ALA A 92 -0.90 -5.24 -0.07
CA ALA A 92 -1.59 -6.52 -0.09
C ALA A 92 -3.12 -6.35 -0.04
N ILE A 93 -3.61 -5.38 0.73
CA ILE A 93 -5.03 -5.03 0.75
C ILE A 93 -5.49 -4.54 -0.63
N CYS A 94 -4.74 -3.61 -1.24
CA CYS A 94 -5.08 -3.04 -2.55
C CYS A 94 -5.08 -4.11 -3.66
N ASP A 95 -4.15 -5.06 -3.62
CA ASP A 95 -4.18 -6.23 -4.50
C ASP A 95 -5.43 -7.07 -4.28
N ALA A 96 -5.78 -7.40 -3.02
CA ALA A 96 -6.99 -8.18 -2.74
C ALA A 96 -8.28 -7.47 -3.19
N LEU A 97 -8.33 -6.14 -3.10
CA LEU A 97 -9.47 -5.34 -3.56
C LEU A 97 -9.59 -5.27 -5.10
N THR A 98 -8.46 -5.35 -5.82
CA THR A 98 -8.42 -5.16 -7.29
C THR A 98 -8.21 -6.44 -8.09
N GLY A 99 -7.73 -7.50 -7.44
CA GLY A 99 -7.30 -8.75 -8.04
C GLY A 99 -8.40 -9.82 -8.15
N ALA A 100 -8.07 -10.88 -8.87
CA ALA A 100 -8.85 -12.12 -8.87
C ALA A 100 -8.48 -12.99 -7.65
N PRO A 101 -9.32 -13.97 -7.22
CA PRO A 101 -9.18 -14.75 -5.98
C PRO A 101 -7.95 -15.69 -5.85
N ARG A 102 -6.76 -15.33 -6.36
CA ARG A 102 -5.63 -16.25 -6.51
C ARG A 102 -4.29 -15.74 -6.00
N SER A 103 -4.19 -14.52 -5.45
CA SER A 103 -2.95 -14.13 -4.77
C SER A 103 -2.86 -14.83 -3.41
N PRO A 104 -1.68 -15.34 -2.99
CA PRO A 104 -1.51 -15.91 -1.65
C PRO A 104 -1.93 -14.96 -0.52
N ALA A 105 -1.79 -13.64 -0.77
CA ALA A 105 -2.30 -12.60 0.11
C ALA A 105 -3.83 -12.61 0.17
N HIS A 106 -4.53 -12.65 -0.98
CA HIS A 106 -6.00 -12.74 -1.03
C HIS A 106 -6.53 -13.95 -0.26
N ALA A 107 -5.93 -15.14 -0.43
CA ALA A 107 -6.35 -16.34 0.30
C ALA A 107 -6.23 -16.16 1.83
N ARG A 108 -5.19 -15.50 2.32
CA ARG A 108 -5.03 -15.20 3.75
C ARG A 108 -5.98 -14.11 4.25
N LEU A 109 -6.22 -13.09 3.42
CA LEU A 109 -7.05 -11.93 3.74
C LEU A 109 -8.55 -12.22 3.73
N VAL A 110 -9.01 -13.06 2.81
CA VAL A 110 -10.44 -13.26 2.52
C VAL A 110 -10.91 -14.67 2.91
N GLU A 111 -10.04 -15.68 2.78
CA GLU A 111 -10.38 -17.09 3.02
C GLU A 111 -9.75 -17.63 4.31
N GLY A 112 -8.84 -16.88 4.93
CA GLY A 112 -8.18 -17.23 6.18
C GLY A 112 -9.07 -17.01 7.39
N HIS A 113 -8.81 -17.78 8.45
CA HIS A 113 -9.33 -17.51 9.80
C HIS A 113 -8.33 -16.67 10.62
N ASP A 114 -7.44 -15.95 9.96
CA ASP A 114 -6.36 -15.20 10.61
C ASP A 114 -6.87 -13.85 11.16
N SER A 115 -6.32 -13.39 12.29
CA SER A 115 -6.62 -12.04 12.80
C SER A 115 -5.85 -11.02 11.96
N LEU A 116 -6.54 -10.06 11.37
CA LEU A 116 -5.93 -9.08 10.48
C LEU A 116 -5.72 -7.76 11.20
N HIS A 117 -4.48 -7.34 11.31
CA HIS A 117 -4.08 -6.11 11.98
C HIS A 117 -3.45 -5.13 11.00
N VAL A 118 -3.77 -3.85 11.14
CA VAL A 118 -3.20 -2.76 10.35
C VAL A 118 -2.93 -1.55 11.23
N PRO A 119 -1.93 -0.71 10.92
CA PRO A 119 -1.87 0.62 11.53
C PRO A 119 -3.03 1.49 11.01
N GLU A 120 -3.52 2.44 11.82
CA GLU A 120 -4.55 3.41 11.40
C GLU A 120 -4.15 4.19 10.13
N PHE A 121 -2.85 4.34 9.89
CA PHE A 121 -2.34 5.01 8.69
C PHE A 121 -2.67 4.27 7.39
N CYS A 122 -2.95 2.96 7.45
CA CYS A 122 -3.30 2.12 6.30
C CYS A 122 -4.53 2.68 5.55
N ASP A 123 -5.51 3.26 6.27
CA ASP A 123 -6.71 3.86 5.67
C ASP A 123 -6.34 4.96 4.65
N LEU A 124 -5.30 5.76 4.96
CA LEU A 124 -4.84 6.84 4.09
C LEU A 124 -4.11 6.33 2.85
N GLU A 125 -3.38 5.23 2.98
CA GLU A 125 -2.67 4.60 1.86
C GLU A 125 -3.65 3.99 0.87
N VAL A 126 -4.68 3.28 1.36
CA VAL A 126 -5.75 2.71 0.53
C VAL A 126 -6.53 3.81 -0.17
N ALA A 127 -6.92 4.89 0.54
CA ALA A 127 -7.59 6.02 -0.07
C ALA A 127 -6.75 6.69 -1.17
N SER A 128 -5.44 6.86 -0.92
CA SER A 128 -4.50 7.40 -1.90
C SER A 128 -4.38 6.51 -3.14
N PHE A 129 -4.33 5.19 -2.95
CA PHE A 129 -4.31 4.22 -4.04
C PHE A 129 -5.55 4.30 -4.92
N VAL A 130 -6.75 4.32 -4.31
CA VAL A 130 -8.03 4.42 -5.04
C VAL A 130 -8.14 5.76 -5.79
N ARG A 131 -7.74 6.87 -5.17
CA ARG A 131 -7.63 8.16 -5.86
C ARG A 131 -6.66 8.08 -7.04
N GLY A 132 -5.55 7.36 -6.89
CA GLY A 132 -4.60 7.09 -7.97
C GLY A 132 -5.24 6.35 -9.14
N LEU A 133 -6.12 5.36 -8.90
CA LEU A 133 -6.84 4.62 -9.94
C LEU A 133 -7.75 5.54 -10.76
N LEU A 134 -8.48 6.42 -10.08
CA LEU A 134 -9.35 7.43 -10.69
C LEU A 134 -8.55 8.39 -11.57
N ARG A 135 -7.47 8.95 -11.03
CA ARG A 135 -6.66 9.96 -11.74
C ARG A 135 -6.02 9.44 -13.01
N ARG A 136 -5.72 8.13 -13.08
CA ARG A 136 -5.12 7.50 -14.27
C ARG A 136 -6.15 6.91 -15.22
N GLY A 137 -7.45 7.02 -14.92
CA GLY A 137 -8.52 6.41 -15.72
C GLY A 137 -8.52 4.89 -15.71
N ALA A 138 -7.85 4.25 -14.73
CA ALA A 138 -7.80 2.79 -14.62
C ALA A 138 -9.06 2.18 -13.99
N THR A 139 -9.92 3.01 -13.38
CA THR A 139 -11.18 2.55 -12.78
C THR A 139 -12.23 3.66 -12.87
N PRO A 140 -13.46 3.37 -13.32
CA PRO A 140 -14.59 4.30 -13.25
C PRO A 140 -14.94 4.72 -11.82
N ALA A 141 -15.52 5.92 -11.66
CA ALA A 141 -15.88 6.47 -10.34
C ALA A 141 -16.77 5.54 -9.51
N GLY A 142 -17.78 4.90 -10.12
CA GLY A 142 -18.68 3.97 -9.42
C GLY A 142 -17.97 2.72 -8.89
N LEU A 143 -16.97 2.21 -9.61
CA LEU A 143 -16.18 1.06 -9.15
C LEU A 143 -15.21 1.45 -8.03
N ALA A 144 -14.65 2.67 -8.07
CA ALA A 144 -13.79 3.16 -6.99
C ALA A 144 -14.52 3.30 -5.65
N GLY A 145 -15.79 3.73 -5.65
CA GLY A 145 -16.65 3.70 -4.47
C GLY A 145 -16.82 2.28 -3.93
N GLY A 146 -17.13 1.33 -4.82
CA GLY A 146 -17.27 -0.08 -4.43
C GLY A 146 -16.00 -0.71 -3.85
N LEU A 147 -14.81 -0.28 -4.28
CA LEU A 147 -13.54 -0.71 -3.67
C LEU A 147 -13.42 -0.23 -2.22
N LEU A 148 -13.75 1.03 -1.94
CA LEU A 148 -13.71 1.57 -0.59
C LEU A 148 -14.77 0.93 0.31
N ASP A 149 -15.98 0.70 -0.19
CA ASP A 149 -17.01 0.01 0.58
C ASP A 149 -16.59 -1.43 0.91
N SER A 150 -15.88 -2.10 0.00
CA SER A 150 -15.33 -3.43 0.25
C SER A 150 -14.20 -3.38 1.28
N TYR A 151 -13.31 -2.39 1.19
CA TYR A 151 -12.26 -2.16 2.17
C TYR A 151 -12.81 -1.97 3.59
N PHE A 152 -13.84 -1.13 3.76
CA PHE A 152 -14.44 -0.89 5.08
C PHE A 152 -15.19 -2.08 5.66
N ARG A 153 -15.52 -3.08 4.83
CA ARG A 153 -16.12 -4.35 5.27
C ARG A 153 -15.08 -5.41 5.66
N LEU A 154 -13.79 -5.19 5.40
CA LEU A 154 -12.74 -6.11 5.83
C LEU A 154 -12.66 -6.11 7.37
N PRO A 155 -12.49 -7.29 8.01
CA PRO A 155 -12.39 -7.42 9.46
C PRO A 155 -10.99 -7.02 9.98
N LEU A 156 -10.58 -5.78 9.71
CA LEU A 156 -9.27 -5.24 10.11
C LEU A 156 -9.32 -4.62 11.50
N GLU A 157 -8.45 -5.10 12.39
CA GLU A 157 -8.14 -4.43 13.66
C GLU A 157 -7.12 -3.31 13.40
N ARG A 158 -7.54 -2.07 13.66
CA ARG A 158 -6.73 -0.88 13.46
C ARG A 158 -5.99 -0.51 14.74
N HIS A 159 -4.69 -0.30 14.62
CA HIS A 159 -3.82 0.04 15.75
C HIS A 159 -3.30 1.48 15.64
N PRO A 160 -3.37 2.28 16.71
CA PRO A 160 -2.80 3.62 16.73
C PRO A 160 -1.29 3.55 16.63
N HIS A 161 -0.70 4.48 15.88
CA HIS A 161 0.75 4.50 15.62
C HIS A 161 1.55 5.19 16.74
N GLY A 162 0.89 5.94 17.63
CA GLY A 162 1.52 6.66 18.74
C GLY A 162 2.42 5.78 19.62
N PRO A 163 1.95 4.63 20.14
CA PRO A 163 2.76 3.69 20.91
C PRO A 163 3.97 3.12 20.15
N LEU A 164 3.89 3.05 18.82
CA LEU A 164 4.92 2.46 17.95
C LEU A 164 6.05 3.45 17.59
N LEU A 165 5.87 4.75 17.82
CA LEU A 165 6.79 5.80 17.36
C LEU A 165 8.24 5.58 17.80
N GLY A 166 8.46 5.14 19.04
CA GLY A 166 9.81 4.84 19.53
C GLY A 166 10.51 3.76 18.72
N ARG A 167 9.77 2.69 18.37
CA ARG A 167 10.30 1.60 17.54
C ARG A 167 10.49 2.05 16.09
N ILE A 168 9.53 2.79 15.53
CA ILE A 168 9.61 3.36 14.18
C ILE A 168 10.89 4.17 13.99
N VAL A 169 11.21 5.08 14.94
CA VAL A 169 12.43 5.89 14.90
C VAL A 169 13.69 5.02 14.88
N SER A 170 13.72 3.95 15.67
CA SER A 170 14.87 3.03 15.72
C SER A 170 15.11 2.25 14.42
N LEU A 171 14.10 2.17 13.54
CA LEU A 171 14.14 1.44 12.26
C LEU A 171 14.56 2.32 11.07
N TRP A 172 14.71 3.64 11.24
CA TRP A 172 14.93 4.59 10.14
C TRP A 172 16.20 4.38 9.31
N ALA A 173 17.19 3.66 9.84
CA ALA A 173 18.37 3.31 9.05
C ALA A 173 18.04 2.42 7.84
N ASN A 174 16.96 1.65 7.92
CA ASN A 174 16.62 0.62 6.93
C ASN A 174 15.21 0.80 6.33
N PHE A 175 14.33 1.54 7.00
CA PHE A 175 12.92 1.67 6.64
C PHE A 175 12.50 3.15 6.60
N THR A 176 11.58 3.50 5.70
CA THR A 176 10.88 4.79 5.81
C THR A 176 9.96 4.75 7.04
N ALA A 177 9.50 5.91 7.52
CA ALA A 177 8.55 5.93 8.65
C ALA A 177 7.26 5.14 8.35
N TYR A 178 6.81 5.17 7.09
CA TYR A 178 5.63 4.45 6.61
C TYR A 178 5.88 2.93 6.57
N ASP A 179 7.01 2.50 6.02
CA ASP A 179 7.41 1.10 6.04
C ASP A 179 7.61 0.58 7.48
N ALA A 180 8.24 1.39 8.32
CA ALA A 180 8.59 1.04 9.69
C ALA A 180 7.37 0.87 10.60
N VAL A 181 6.24 1.52 10.33
CA VAL A 181 5.04 1.35 11.17
C VAL A 181 4.46 -0.06 11.04
N TYR A 182 4.48 -0.65 9.85
CA TYR A 182 4.06 -2.03 9.63
C TYR A 182 4.99 -3.03 10.32
N VAL A 183 6.31 -2.81 10.19
CA VAL A 183 7.33 -3.64 10.86
C VAL A 183 7.21 -3.54 12.38
N ALA A 184 7.09 -2.33 12.92
CA ALA A 184 6.97 -2.12 14.36
C ALA A 184 5.70 -2.76 14.93
N LEU A 185 4.57 -2.65 14.22
CA LEU A 185 3.33 -3.30 14.62
C LEU A 185 3.45 -4.83 14.61
N ALA A 186 4.07 -5.39 13.56
CA ALA A 186 4.28 -6.83 13.46
C ALA A 186 5.17 -7.37 14.58
N GLU A 187 6.23 -6.63 14.95
CA GLU A 187 7.09 -6.97 16.08
C GLU A 187 6.35 -6.87 17.42
N ASP A 188 5.52 -5.85 17.62
CA ASP A 188 4.75 -5.64 18.85
C ASP A 188 3.74 -6.78 19.09
N LEU A 189 3.08 -7.23 18.02
CA LEU A 189 2.09 -8.30 18.05
C LEU A 189 2.69 -9.72 17.97
N GLY A 190 3.97 -9.84 17.58
CA GLY A 190 4.56 -11.15 17.23
C GLY A 190 3.88 -11.79 16.01
N ALA A 191 3.37 -10.97 15.10
CA ALA A 191 2.61 -11.35 13.92
C ALA A 191 3.49 -11.47 12.68
N ALA A 192 3.06 -12.26 11.69
CA ALA A 192 3.72 -12.27 10.38
C ALA A 192 3.33 -11.01 9.58
N LEU A 193 4.27 -10.48 8.78
CA LEU A 193 4.02 -9.34 7.90
C LEU A 193 3.61 -9.84 6.51
N VAL A 194 2.42 -9.45 6.07
CA VAL A 194 1.92 -9.67 4.70
C VAL A 194 2.11 -8.40 3.89
N THR A 195 2.92 -8.46 2.84
CA THR A 195 3.15 -7.31 1.94
C THR A 195 3.42 -7.78 0.52
N LEU A 196 3.02 -6.98 -0.47
CA LEU A 196 3.39 -7.15 -1.87
C LEU A 196 4.42 -6.13 -2.33
N ASP A 197 4.86 -5.24 -1.45
CA ASP A 197 6.01 -4.39 -1.70
C ASP A 197 7.30 -5.21 -1.51
N ALA A 198 7.92 -5.56 -2.64
CA ALA A 198 9.17 -6.34 -2.65
C ALA A 198 10.34 -5.64 -1.93
N ARG A 199 10.33 -4.30 -1.87
CA ARG A 199 11.35 -3.55 -1.13
C ARG A 199 11.14 -3.71 0.37
N LEU A 200 9.90 -3.54 0.85
CA LEU A 200 9.54 -3.75 2.25
C LEU A 200 9.81 -5.20 2.67
N ALA A 201 9.37 -6.17 1.86
CA ALA A 201 9.57 -7.59 2.12
C ALA A 201 11.06 -7.93 2.30
N ARG A 202 11.89 -7.50 1.34
CA ARG A 202 13.34 -7.73 1.38
C ARG A 202 14.01 -7.04 2.58
N ALA A 203 13.69 -5.78 2.84
CA ALA A 203 14.26 -5.05 3.96
C ALA A 203 13.89 -5.69 5.30
N THR A 204 12.63 -6.12 5.45
CA THR A 204 12.13 -6.79 6.65
C THR A 204 12.88 -8.10 6.90
N ARG A 205 13.02 -8.95 5.87
CA ARG A 205 13.80 -10.20 5.97
C ARG A 205 15.28 -9.98 6.28
N ALA A 206 15.86 -8.86 5.82
CA ALA A 206 17.28 -8.56 6.02
C ALA A 206 17.59 -7.97 7.40
N HIS A 207 16.64 -7.26 8.01
CA HIS A 207 16.90 -6.44 9.19
C HIS A 207 16.05 -6.79 10.42
N THR A 208 15.16 -7.78 10.32
CA THR A 208 14.30 -8.25 11.41
C THR A 208 14.17 -9.77 11.40
N SER A 209 13.61 -10.34 12.47
CA SER A 209 13.31 -11.78 12.56
C SER A 209 11.86 -12.11 12.21
N LEU A 210 11.10 -11.17 11.63
CA LEU A 210 9.70 -11.38 11.29
C LEU A 210 9.55 -12.38 10.15
N GLU A 211 8.50 -13.20 10.23
CA GLU A 211 8.01 -13.94 9.08
C GLU A 211 7.41 -12.96 8.07
N VAL A 212 7.75 -13.11 6.79
CA VAL A 212 7.27 -12.24 5.71
C VAL A 212 6.60 -13.07 4.63
N ILE A 213 5.31 -12.84 4.44
CA ILE A 213 4.46 -13.46 3.42
C ILE A 213 4.33 -12.46 2.26
N GLY A 214 4.99 -12.76 1.15
CA GLY A 214 5.13 -11.82 0.03
C GLY A 214 6.26 -12.20 -0.91
N PRO A 215 6.45 -11.43 -2.01
CA PRO A 215 7.52 -11.64 -2.99
C PRO A 215 8.92 -11.55 -2.38
#